data_AF-A0A498QYD4-F1
#
_entry.id   AF-A0A498QYD4-F1
#
_cell.length_a   1.000
_cell.length_b   1.000
_cell.length_c   1.000
_cell.angle_alpha   90.00
_cell.angle_beta   90.00
_cell.angle_gamma   90.00
#
_symmetry.space_group_name_H-M   'P 1'
#
loop_
_entity.id
_entity.type
_entity.pdbx_description
1 polymer ?
#
loop_
_entity_poly.entity_id
_entity_poly.type
_entity_poly.pdbx_seq_one_letter_code
_entity_poly.pdbx_strand_id
1 'polypeptide(L)'
;MCRLSRICASDKARTRAAASSIAGVRLLSRDTVDLIFCEQVNGIDLVLAMPTRWGIGFAPPHPEAAPDIPDERICYWGGWGGSTVVMNPHCRTTFAYVMNKMGQVTSAGTDRTRRYTQLIYQALR
;
A
#
# COMPACT_ATOMS: atom_id res chain seq x y z
N MET A 1 -19.69 7.84 19.42
CA MET A 1 -19.58 8.68 18.21
C MET A 1 -18.09 8.85 17.88
N CYS A 2 -17.52 7.99 17.04
CA CYS A 2 -16.08 7.96 16.77
C CYS A 2 -15.77 8.88 15.57
N ARG A 3 -14.95 9.92 15.77
CA ARG A 3 -14.51 10.87 14.73
C ARG A 3 -13.92 10.12 13.53
N LEU A 4 -14.30 10.54 12.33
CA LEU A 4 -13.85 9.99 11.05
C LEU A 4 -12.33 9.77 11.05
N SER A 5 -11.94 8.55 10.72
CA SER A 5 -10.57 8.23 10.33
C SER A 5 -10.26 8.99 9.04
N ARG A 6 -9.18 9.79 9.02
CA ARG A 6 -8.77 10.49 7.80
C ARG A 6 -8.09 9.49 6.87
N ILE A 7 -8.64 9.32 5.68
CA ILE A 7 -7.91 8.73 4.54
C ILE A 7 -7.14 9.88 3.91
N CYS A 8 -5.82 9.78 3.89
CA CYS A 8 -4.99 10.72 3.13
C CYS A 8 -4.82 10.15 1.72
N ALA A 9 -5.57 10.67 0.76
CA ALA A 9 -5.30 10.50 -0.66
C ALA A 9 -4.51 11.73 -1.13
N SER A 10 -3.28 11.54 -1.59
CA SER A 10 -2.48 12.62 -2.15
C SER A 10 -2.86 12.92 -3.60
N ASP A 11 -2.67 14.19 -3.96
CA ASP A 11 -3.23 14.91 -5.09
C ASP A 11 -2.87 14.35 -6.48
N LYS A 12 -3.78 14.51 -7.46
CA LYS A 12 -3.65 14.01 -8.84
C LYS A 12 -2.65 14.84 -9.65
N ALA A 13 -1.36 14.75 -9.35
CA ALA A 13 -0.34 15.43 -10.15
C ALA A 13 0.00 14.66 -11.44
N ARG A 14 -0.09 15.36 -12.57
CA ARG A 14 0.22 14.89 -13.93
C ARG A 14 1.71 14.49 -14.08
N THR A 15 2.06 13.22 -13.84
CA THR A 15 3.14 12.50 -14.55
C THR A 15 3.07 10.98 -14.27
N ARG A 16 3.53 10.16 -15.21
CA ARG A 16 3.48 8.69 -15.26
C ARG A 16 4.41 8.00 -14.22
N ALA A 17 4.66 8.65 -13.08
CA ALA A 17 5.73 8.38 -12.12
C ALA A 17 5.31 8.73 -10.68
N ALA A 18 4.23 8.10 -10.18
CA ALA A 18 3.51 8.51 -8.96
C ALA A 18 4.27 8.41 -7.61
N ALA A 19 5.57 8.12 -7.60
CA ALA A 19 6.39 8.14 -6.38
C ALA A 19 7.67 8.99 -6.47
N SER A 20 8.07 9.45 -7.65
CA SER A 20 9.35 10.13 -7.81
C SER A 20 9.30 11.65 -7.76
N SER A 21 8.11 12.27 -7.86
CA SER A 21 8.00 13.73 -7.91
C SER A 21 6.83 14.29 -7.11
N ILE A 22 7.09 15.28 -6.27
CA ILE A 22 6.12 15.95 -5.41
C ILE A 22 6.25 17.45 -5.62
N ALA A 23 5.14 18.15 -5.86
CA ALA A 23 5.12 19.59 -6.09
C ALA A 23 6.14 20.10 -7.15
N GLY A 24 6.34 19.31 -8.22
CA GLY A 24 7.27 19.65 -9.31
C GLY A 24 8.74 19.28 -9.05
N VAL A 25 9.09 18.83 -7.84
CA VAL A 25 10.45 18.38 -7.50
C VAL A 25 10.56 16.88 -7.71
N ARG A 26 11.54 16.43 -8.49
CA ARG A 26 11.89 15.01 -8.62
C ARG A 26 12.85 14.60 -7.49
N LEU A 27 12.40 13.70 -6.62
CA LEU A 27 13.17 13.14 -5.51
C LEU A 27 14.03 11.94 -5.94
N LEU A 28 13.49 11.05 -6.78
CA LEU A 28 14.17 9.84 -7.25
C LEU A 28 14.09 9.71 -8.78
N SER A 29 15.02 8.98 -9.40
CA SER A 29 14.86 8.61 -10.80
C SER A 29 13.74 7.58 -10.95
N ARG A 30 13.22 7.43 -12.17
CA ARG A 30 12.22 6.39 -12.44
C ARG A 30 12.80 5.00 -12.23
N ASP A 31 14.02 4.78 -12.73
CA ASP A 31 14.72 3.49 -12.63
C ASP A 31 14.94 3.11 -11.16
N THR A 32 15.24 4.07 -10.28
CA THR A 32 15.36 3.82 -8.83
C THR A 32 14.02 3.44 -8.20
N VAL A 33 12.91 4.12 -8.55
CA VAL A 33 11.58 3.74 -8.06
C VAL A 33 11.17 2.36 -8.56
N ASP A 34 11.54 2.01 -9.79
CA ASP A 34 11.19 0.75 -10.41
C ASP A 34 11.82 -0.45 -9.68
N LEU A 35 12.94 -0.25 -8.96
CA LEU A 35 13.56 -1.28 -8.12
C LEU A 35 12.67 -1.73 -6.96
N ILE A 36 11.73 -0.90 -6.47
CA ILE A 36 10.81 -1.28 -5.38
C ILE A 36 9.99 -2.52 -5.76
N PHE A 37 9.67 -2.67 -7.05
CA PHE A 37 8.85 -3.76 -7.56
C PHE A 37 9.67 -5.01 -7.94
N CYS A 38 11.00 -4.96 -7.81
CA CYS A 38 11.85 -6.12 -8.01
C CYS A 38 11.74 -7.03 -6.79
N GLU A 39 11.11 -8.20 -6.96
CA GLU A 39 10.99 -9.21 -5.91
C GLU A 39 12.39 -9.65 -5.45
N GLN A 40 12.65 -9.51 -4.16
CA GLN A 40 13.87 -9.95 -3.48
C GLN A 40 13.68 -11.34 -2.88
N VAL A 41 12.50 -11.57 -2.26
CA VAL A 41 12.15 -12.82 -1.58
C VAL A 41 10.64 -13.03 -1.67
N ASN A 42 10.21 -14.28 -1.83
CA ASN A 42 8.80 -14.67 -1.79
C ASN A 42 8.65 -15.99 -1.02
N GLY A 43 7.90 -15.96 0.07
CA GLY A 43 7.68 -17.11 0.92
C GLY A 43 7.04 -16.74 2.25
N ILE A 44 7.12 -17.66 3.22
CA ILE A 44 6.67 -17.37 4.59
C ILE A 44 7.72 -16.54 5.30
N ASP A 45 7.33 -15.34 5.72
CA ASP A 45 8.16 -14.51 6.58
C ASP A 45 8.25 -15.15 7.97
N LEU A 46 9.46 -15.37 8.46
CA LEU A 46 9.70 -16.10 9.71
C LEU A 46 9.30 -15.32 10.96
N VAL A 47 9.20 -13.99 10.88
CA VAL A 47 8.82 -13.13 12.02
C VAL A 47 7.33 -12.87 12.00
N LEU A 48 6.79 -12.55 10.82
CA LEU A 48 5.37 -12.27 10.64
C LEU A 48 4.52 -13.53 10.54
N ALA A 49 5.15 -14.70 10.33
CA ALA A 49 4.52 -16.01 10.17
C ALA A 49 3.42 -16.03 9.09
N MET A 50 3.60 -15.26 8.01
CA MET A 50 2.64 -15.12 6.93
C MET A 50 3.32 -15.11 5.56
N PRO A 51 2.62 -15.49 4.48
CA PRO A 51 3.12 -15.31 3.12
C PRO A 51 3.44 -13.84 2.85
N THR A 52 4.62 -13.54 2.33
CA THR A 52 5.05 -12.18 2.02
C THR A 52 5.94 -12.18 0.78
N ARG A 53 5.68 -11.24 -0.13
CA ARG A 53 6.60 -10.89 -1.21
C ARG A 53 7.35 -9.63 -0.80
N TRP A 54 8.66 -9.71 -0.71
CA TRP A 54 9.52 -8.60 -0.34
C TRP A 54 10.07 -7.95 -1.61
N GLY A 55 9.82 -6.65 -1.76
CA GLY A 55 10.58 -5.79 -2.66
C GLY A 55 11.65 -5.03 -1.88
N ILE A 56 12.07 -3.87 -2.38
CA ILE A 56 13.00 -2.99 -1.65
C ILE A 56 12.19 -2.05 -0.74
N GLY A 57 12.18 -2.34 0.57
CA GLY A 57 11.53 -1.53 1.61
C GLY A 57 10.00 -1.62 1.67
N PHE A 58 9.35 -2.10 0.61
CA PHE A 58 7.92 -2.36 0.54
C PHE A 58 7.66 -3.80 0.08
N ALA A 59 6.41 -4.24 0.20
CA ALA A 59 5.97 -5.52 -0.33
C ALA A 59 5.13 -5.32 -1.60
N PRO A 60 5.42 -6.05 -2.69
CA PRO A 60 4.38 -6.42 -3.65
C PRO A 60 3.25 -7.19 -2.93
N PRO A 61 1.97 -6.98 -3.28
CA PRO A 61 0.85 -7.68 -2.63
C PRO A 61 1.05 -9.20 -2.74
N HIS A 62 0.89 -10.00 -1.69
CA HIS A 62 0.79 -11.46 -1.82
C HIS A 62 -0.70 -11.83 -1.71
N PRO A 63 -1.30 -12.61 -2.64
CA PRO A 63 -2.76 -12.84 -2.65
C PRO A 63 -3.32 -13.37 -1.33
N GLU A 64 -2.59 -14.24 -0.63
CA GLU A 64 -2.99 -14.77 0.67
C GLU A 64 -2.89 -13.76 1.82
N ALA A 65 -1.92 -12.83 1.77
CA ALA A 65 -1.66 -11.89 2.85
C ALA A 65 -2.32 -10.52 2.61
N ALA A 66 -2.57 -10.12 1.38
CA ALA A 66 -3.23 -8.87 1.02
C ALA A 66 -4.31 -9.09 -0.06
N PRO A 67 -5.35 -9.89 0.23
CA PRO A 67 -6.37 -10.27 -0.76
C PRO A 67 -7.20 -9.08 -1.27
N ASP A 68 -7.22 -7.97 -0.52
CA ASP A 68 -7.97 -6.77 -0.88
C ASP A 68 -7.21 -5.83 -1.82
N ILE A 69 -5.93 -6.11 -2.09
CA ILE A 69 -5.08 -5.39 -3.04
C ILE A 69 -4.94 -6.26 -4.31
N PRO A 70 -5.23 -5.74 -5.52
CA PRO A 70 -5.03 -6.49 -6.76
C PRO A 70 -3.59 -7.00 -6.91
N ASP A 71 -3.42 -8.18 -7.49
CA ASP A 71 -2.10 -8.72 -7.84
C ASP A 71 -1.56 -8.07 -9.12
N GLU A 72 -1.15 -6.81 -8.99
CA GLU A 72 -0.59 -6.00 -10.05
C GLU A 72 0.73 -5.37 -9.59
N ARG A 73 1.31 -4.50 -10.43
CA ARG A 73 2.48 -3.69 -10.07
C ARG A 73 2.13 -2.64 -9.02
N ILE A 74 1.93 -3.07 -7.79
CA ILE A 74 1.55 -2.30 -6.61
C ILE A 74 2.57 -2.58 -5.51
N CYS A 75 2.84 -1.59 -4.67
CA CYS A 75 3.58 -1.82 -3.44
C CYS A 75 2.82 -1.24 -2.25
N TYR A 76 2.94 -1.90 -1.11
CA TYR A 76 2.23 -1.53 0.10
C TYR A 76 3.05 -1.85 1.35
N TRP A 77 2.63 -1.27 2.47
CA TRP A 77 3.03 -1.75 3.79
C TRP A 77 1.96 -1.44 4.84
N GLY A 78 1.90 -2.28 5.87
CA GLY A 78 1.00 -2.15 7.00
C GLY A 78 1.74 -1.85 8.29
N GLY A 79 1.12 -1.08 9.18
CA GLY A 79 1.60 -0.82 10.53
C GLY A 79 0.76 -1.53 11.59
N TRP A 80 1.38 -1.84 12.73
CA TRP A 80 0.67 -2.42 13.88
C TRP A 80 -0.50 -1.53 14.29
N GLY A 81 -1.67 -2.13 14.44
CA GLY A 81 -2.91 -1.46 14.82
C GLY A 81 -3.83 -1.20 13.63
N GLY A 82 -3.31 -1.36 12.41
CA GLY A 82 -4.06 -1.42 11.16
C GLY A 82 -3.81 -0.27 10.19
N SER A 83 -2.83 0.60 10.45
CA SER A 83 -2.47 1.62 9.48
C SER A 83 -1.94 0.95 8.21
N THR A 84 -2.16 1.58 7.06
CA THR A 84 -1.64 1.04 5.79
C THR A 84 -1.37 2.17 4.81
N VAL A 85 -0.44 1.93 3.89
CA VAL A 85 -0.25 2.74 2.69
C VAL A 85 -0.17 1.80 1.49
N VAL A 86 -0.80 2.20 0.38
CA VAL A 86 -0.79 1.45 -0.88
C VAL A 86 -0.49 2.43 -2.01
N MET A 87 0.40 2.03 -2.91
CA MET A 87 0.81 2.80 -4.08
C MET A 87 0.56 1.98 -5.35
N ASN A 88 -0.42 2.42 -6.15
CA ASN A 88 -0.72 1.83 -7.45
C ASN A 88 -0.32 2.82 -8.58
N PRO A 89 0.83 2.60 -9.24
CA PRO A 89 1.26 3.41 -10.38
C PRO A 89 0.39 3.27 -11.63
N HIS A 90 -0.33 2.14 -11.82
CA HIS A 90 -1.19 1.92 -12.96
C HIS A 90 -2.40 2.87 -12.95
N CYS A 91 -3.15 2.89 -11.85
CA CYS A 91 -4.26 3.83 -11.66
C CYS A 91 -3.82 5.19 -11.09
N ARG A 92 -2.51 5.42 -10.94
CA ARG A 92 -1.89 6.67 -10.47
C ARG A 92 -2.47 7.14 -9.13
N THR A 93 -2.66 6.19 -8.22
CA THR A 93 -3.31 6.44 -6.94
C THR A 93 -2.41 5.95 -5.82
N THR A 94 -2.25 6.80 -4.81
CA THR A 94 -1.65 6.44 -3.52
C THR A 94 -2.67 6.78 -2.45
N PHE A 95 -2.92 5.84 -1.54
CA PHE A 95 -3.80 6.08 -0.40
C PHE A 95 -3.17 5.55 0.89
N ALA A 96 -3.46 6.26 1.97
CA ALA A 96 -3.07 5.85 3.31
C ALA A 96 -4.27 5.91 4.26
N TYR A 97 -4.33 4.92 5.14
CA TYR A 97 -5.27 4.85 6.24
C TYR A 97 -4.52 4.90 7.56
N VAL A 98 -4.90 5.83 8.43
CA VAL A 98 -4.26 6.03 9.74
C VAL A 98 -5.34 6.16 10.82
N MET A 99 -5.09 5.53 11.96
CA MET A 99 -5.95 5.59 13.14
C MET A 99 -5.10 5.72 14.41
N ASN A 100 -5.71 6.22 15.48
CA ASN A 100 -5.16 6.18 16.84
C ASN A 100 -5.74 5.02 17.68
N LYS A 101 -6.92 4.52 17.32
CA LYS A 101 -7.51 3.33 17.96
C LYS A 101 -7.05 2.07 17.26
N MET A 102 -6.06 1.40 17.84
CA MET A 102 -5.51 0.13 17.35
C MET A 102 -6.60 -0.95 17.31
N GLY A 103 -6.56 -1.77 16.27
CA GLY A 103 -7.34 -3.00 16.17
C GLY A 103 -6.43 -4.23 16.12
N GLN A 104 -7.03 -5.42 16.23
CA GLN A 104 -6.31 -6.66 16.03
C GLN A 104 -5.92 -6.80 14.56
N VAL A 105 -4.63 -6.97 14.31
CA VAL A 105 -4.07 -7.08 12.96
C VAL A 105 -3.99 -8.54 12.55
N THR A 106 -4.51 -8.86 11.36
CA THR A 106 -4.25 -10.10 10.64
C THR A 106 -3.22 -9.84 9.54
N SER A 107 -2.81 -10.87 8.80
CA SER A 107 -1.97 -10.68 7.61
C SER A 107 -2.53 -9.63 6.65
N ALA A 108 -3.86 -9.61 6.47
CA ALA A 108 -4.60 -8.66 5.64
C ALA A 108 -4.90 -7.31 6.31
N GLY A 109 -4.36 -7.04 7.50
CA GLY A 109 -4.68 -5.85 8.29
C GLY A 109 -5.91 -6.02 9.19
N THR A 110 -6.57 -4.91 9.52
CA THR A 110 -7.82 -4.90 10.32
C THR A 110 -9.04 -4.84 9.41
N ASP A 111 -10.24 -5.18 9.89
CA ASP A 111 -11.50 -5.07 9.12
C ASP A 111 -11.71 -3.68 8.49
N ARG A 112 -11.31 -2.63 9.21
CA ARG A 112 -11.39 -1.24 8.72
C ARG A 112 -10.43 -1.01 7.55
N THR A 113 -9.18 -1.48 7.70
CA THR A 113 -8.14 -1.40 6.66
C THR A 113 -8.60 -2.08 5.38
N ARG A 114 -9.11 -3.31 5.52
CA ARG A 114 -9.64 -4.12 4.42
C ARG A 114 -10.83 -3.45 3.74
N ARG A 115 -11.79 -2.99 4.55
CA ARG A 115 -12.99 -2.29 4.05
C ARG A 115 -12.65 -1.03 3.25
N TYR A 116 -11.74 -0.19 3.74
CA TYR A 116 -11.33 1.02 3.02
C TYR A 116 -10.57 0.69 1.74
N THR A 117 -9.68 -0.29 1.78
CA THR A 117 -8.94 -0.77 0.60
C THR A 117 -9.89 -1.22 -0.50
N GLN A 118 -10.87 -2.07 -0.16
CA GLN A 118 -11.91 -2.53 -1.09
C GLN A 118 -12.73 -1.37 -1.67
N LEU A 119 -13.19 -0.44 -0.83
CA LEU A 119 -13.97 0.72 -1.28
C LEU A 119 -13.19 1.62 -2.25
N ILE A 120 -11.90 1.83 -1.99
CA ILE A 120 -11.05 2.64 -2.85
C ILE A 120 -10.89 1.95 -4.21
N TYR A 121 -10.57 0.65 -4.24
CA TYR A 121 -10.46 -0.07 -5.50
C TYR A 121 -11.79 -0.19 -6.26
N GLN A 122 -12.93 -0.25 -5.57
CA GLN A 122 -14.24 -0.18 -6.20
C GLN A 122 -14.50 1.19 -6.86
N ALA A 123 -14.08 2.29 -6.22
CA ALA A 123 -14.26 3.65 -6.74
C ALA A 123 -13.28 4.03 -7.86
N LEU A 124 -12.20 3.27 -8.03
CA LEU A 124 -11.21 3.45 -9.10
C LEU A 124 -11.58 2.73 -10.40
N ARG A 125 -12.62 1.90 -10.38
CA ARG A 125 -13.16 1.21 -11.55
C ARG A 125 -14.11 2.10 -12.35
#